data_AF-A0A397B611-F1
#
_entry.id   AF-A0A397B611-F1
#
_cell.length_a   1.000
_cell.length_b   1.000
_cell.length_c   1.000
_cell.angle_alpha   90.00
_cell.angle_beta   90.00
_cell.angle_gamma   90.00
#
_symmetry.space_group_name_H-M   'P 1'
#
loop_
_entity.id
_entity.type
_entity.pdbx_description
1 polymer ?
#
loop_
_entity_poly.entity_id
_entity_poly.type
_entity_poly.pdbx_seq_one_letter_code
_entity_poly.pdbx_strand_id
1 'polypeptide(L)'
;LHAVLVGIVVPEVDTVVKLAKSLGIPSSDIVELCRHGEVVAAMHKDIVRMCKAAGLHSFETVKAIILHPKPFSVGNGLLTPKFKLKRQEGVLAHHQRLVLASGGR
;
A
#
# COMPACT_ATOMS: atom_id res chain seq x y z
N LEU A 1 -22.57 -6.17 -3.46
CA LEU A 1 -21.18 -5.70 -3.22
C LEU A 1 -20.78 -4.76 -4.34
N HIS A 2 -20.17 -3.62 -4.04
CA HIS A 2 -19.50 -2.79 -5.05
C HIS A 2 -18.02 -3.16 -5.11
N ALA A 3 -17.53 -3.54 -6.29
CA ALA A 3 -16.10 -3.72 -6.52
C ALA A 3 -15.43 -2.34 -6.69
N VAL A 4 -14.29 -2.14 -6.03
CA VAL A 4 -13.49 -0.91 -6.13
C VAL A 4 -12.03 -1.25 -6.33
N LEU A 5 -11.30 -0.37 -7.01
CA LEU A 5 -9.87 -0.51 -7.22
C LEU A 5 -9.11 -0.22 -5.92
N VAL A 6 -8.45 -1.22 -5.34
CA VAL A 6 -7.62 -1.09 -4.13
C VAL A 6 -6.14 -1.28 -4.50
N GLY A 7 -5.30 -0.34 -4.08
CA GLY A 7 -3.85 -0.42 -4.23
C GLY A 7 -3.18 -1.05 -3.01
N ILE A 8 -2.10 -1.79 -3.21
CA ILE A 8 -1.25 -2.27 -2.11
C ILE A 8 0.11 -1.65 -2.27
N VAL A 9 0.56 -0.96 -1.23
CA VAL A 9 1.79 -0.19 -1.26
C VAL A 9 2.73 -0.71 -0.19
N VAL A 10 3.97 -0.96 -0.59
CA VAL A 10 5.07 -1.26 0.33
C VAL A 10 5.87 0.04 0.48
N PRO A 11 5.72 0.78 1.59
CA PRO A 11 6.51 1.98 1.80
C PRO A 11 7.94 1.63 2.23
N GLU A 12 8.88 2.47 1.82
CA GLU A 12 10.21 2.50 2.42
C GLU A 12 10.12 3.01 3.87
N VAL A 13 10.87 2.38 4.78
CA VAL A 13 10.80 2.65 6.23
C VAL A 13 11.07 4.13 6.52
N ASP A 14 12.15 4.68 5.97
CA ASP A 14 12.54 6.08 6.20
C ASP A 14 11.46 7.07 5.74
N THR A 15 10.79 6.77 4.63
CA THR A 15 9.75 7.62 4.06
C THR A 15 8.52 7.64 4.96
N VAL A 16 8.08 6.47 5.44
CA VAL A 16 6.90 6.38 6.31
C VAL A 16 7.18 7.00 7.68
N VAL A 17 8.39 6.83 8.23
CA VAL A 17 8.77 7.43 9.52
C VAL A 17 8.83 8.95 9.42
N LYS A 18 9.34 9.50 8.31
CA LYS A 18 9.31 10.96 8.06
C LYS A 18 7.89 11.49 7.96
N LEU A 19 7.02 10.77 7.25
CA LEU A 19 5.59 11.12 7.16
C LEU A 19 4.93 11.09 8.55
N ALA A 20 5.16 10.05 9.34
CA ALA A 20 4.64 9.93 10.71
C ALA A 20 5.08 11.10 11.60
N LYS A 21 6.36 11.48 11.53
CA LYS A 21 6.89 12.65 12.25
C LYS A 21 6.21 13.96 11.82
N SER A 22 5.97 14.15 10.52
CA SER A 22 5.25 15.34 10.03
C SER A 22 3.80 15.42 10.48
N LEU A 23 3.21 14.27 10.82
CA LEU A 23 1.85 14.14 11.36
C LEU A 23 1.82 14.18 12.91
N GLY A 24 2.98 14.28 13.56
CA GLY A 24 3.08 14.26 15.03
C GLY A 24 2.87 12.87 15.66
N ILE A 25 3.00 11.80 14.89
CA ILE A 25 2.81 10.42 15.37
C ILE A 25 4.15 9.92 15.98
N PRO A 26 4.19 9.58 17.29
CA PRO A 26 5.42 9.21 17.98
C PRO A 26 5.74 7.71 17.82
N SER A 27 5.76 7.22 16.59
CA SER A 27 6.15 5.83 16.28
C SER A 27 7.16 5.80 15.14
N SER A 28 8.07 4.82 15.24
CA SER A 28 9.02 4.47 14.18
C SER A 28 8.86 3.03 13.71
N ASP A 29 7.89 2.29 14.26
CA ASP A 29 7.64 0.91 13.88
C ASP A 29 6.85 0.83 12.58
N ILE A 30 7.44 0.20 11.56
CA ILE A 30 6.85 0.11 10.22
C ILE A 30 5.49 -0.61 10.22
N VAL A 31 5.30 -1.60 11.11
CA VAL A 31 4.07 -2.38 11.16
C VAL A 31 2.94 -1.55 11.77
N GLU A 32 3.23 -0.81 12.83
CA GLU A 32 2.31 0.13 13.46
C GLU A 32 1.93 1.27 12.50
N LEU A 33 2.94 1.89 11.87
CA LEU A 33 2.72 3.00 10.94
C LEU A 33 1.93 2.57 9.70
N CYS A 34 2.13 1.36 9.18
CA CYS A 34 1.32 0.81 8.08
C CYS A 34 -0.15 0.58 8.46
N ARG A 35 -0.47 0.44 9.74
CA ARG A 35 -1.84 0.28 10.25
C ARG A 35 -2.46 1.59 10.71
N HIS A 36 -1.66 2.65 10.86
CA HIS A 36 -2.13 3.93 11.37
C HIS A 36 -2.98 4.66 10.32
N GLY A 37 -4.25 4.91 10.64
CA GLY A 37 -5.23 5.47 9.69
C GLY A 37 -4.80 6.80 9.07
N GLU A 38 -4.18 7.69 9.84
CA GLU A 38 -3.68 8.98 9.32
C GLU A 38 -2.52 8.83 8.34
N VAL A 39 -1.63 7.86 8.55
CA VAL A 39 -0.50 7.59 7.65
C VAL A 39 -1.04 7.03 6.32
N VAL A 40 -1.97 6.08 6.40
CA VAL A 40 -2.66 5.52 5.23
C VAL A 40 -3.40 6.62 4.45
N ALA A 41 -4.13 7.49 5.15
CA ALA A 41 -4.89 8.58 4.54
C ALA A 41 -3.98 9.64 3.88
N ALA A 42 -2.91 10.05 4.56
CA ALA A 42 -1.95 11.02 4.02
C ALA A 42 -1.28 10.49 2.75
N MET A 43 -0.87 9.22 2.76
CA MET A 43 -0.25 8.57 1.62
C MET A 43 -1.24 8.36 0.47
N HIS A 44 -2.50 7.99 0.75
CA HIS A 44 -3.55 7.90 -0.27
C HIS A 44 -3.83 9.25 -0.92
N LYS A 45 -3.90 10.32 -0.12
CA LYS A 45 -4.10 11.69 -0.60
C LYS A 45 -2.97 12.10 -1.54
N ASP A 46 -1.73 11.76 -1.22
CA ASP A 46 -0.57 12.04 -2.06
C ASP A 46 -0.61 11.28 -3.39
N ILE A 47 -1.00 10.00 -3.38
CA ILE A 47 -1.22 9.22 -4.61
C ILE A 47 -2.31 9.87 -5.47
N VAL A 48 -3.46 10.22 -4.88
CA VAL A 48 -4.57 10.85 -5.61
C VAL A 48 -4.14 12.21 -6.18
N ARG A 49 -3.37 13.00 -5.45
CA ARG A 49 -2.79 14.26 -5.94
C ARG A 49 -1.91 14.03 -7.16
N MET A 50 -1.02 13.03 -7.11
CA MET A 50 -0.14 12.69 -8.24
C MET A 50 -0.93 12.22 -9.47
N CYS A 51 -1.93 11.34 -9.29
CA CYS A 51 -2.78 10.88 -10.38
C CYS A 51 -3.52 12.04 -11.06
N LYS A 52 -4.05 12.99 -10.29
CA LYS A 52 -4.69 14.19 -10.81
C LYS A 52 -3.72 15.08 -11.59
N ALA A 53 -2.52 15.31 -11.04
CA ALA A 53 -1.49 16.10 -11.71
C ALA A 53 -1.02 15.46 -13.02
N ALA A 54 -1.05 14.13 -13.11
CA ALA A 54 -0.74 13.38 -14.32
C ALA A 54 -1.92 13.28 -15.32
N GLY A 55 -3.08 13.90 -15.02
CA GLY A 55 -4.24 13.88 -15.90
C GLY A 55 -5.00 12.54 -15.96
N LEU A 56 -4.78 11.65 -14.99
CA LEU A 56 -5.45 10.34 -14.96
C LEU A 56 -6.93 10.47 -14.64
N HIS A 57 -7.74 9.60 -15.24
CA HIS A 57 -9.16 9.55 -14.96
C HIS A 57 -9.45 8.95 -13.58
N SER A 58 -10.65 9.26 -13.05
CA SER A 58 -11.07 8.80 -11.72
C SER A 58 -11.19 7.27 -11.59
N PHE A 59 -11.34 6.56 -12.71
CA PHE A 59 -11.39 5.09 -12.75
C PHE A 59 -9.99 4.45 -12.80
N GLU A 60 -8.96 5.21 -13.19
CA GLU A 60 -7.56 4.79 -13.17
C GLU A 60 -6.89 5.05 -11.82
N THR A 61 -7.50 5.90 -10.99
CA THR A 61 -7.01 6.23 -9.65
C THR A 61 -7.56 5.25 -8.61
N VAL A 62 -6.67 4.69 -7.79
CA VAL A 62 -7.04 3.79 -6.68
C VAL A 62 -8.01 4.46 -5.70
N LYS A 63 -9.08 3.75 -5.34
CA LYS A 63 -10.11 4.25 -4.41
C LYS A 63 -9.75 4.08 -2.95
N ALA A 64 -8.92 3.08 -2.65
CA ALA A 64 -8.35 2.85 -1.32
C ALA A 64 -6.95 2.25 -1.46
N ILE A 65 -6.15 2.34 -0.41
CA ILE A 65 -4.85 1.68 -0.34
C ILE A 65 -4.70 0.87 0.95
N ILE A 66 -3.84 -0.14 0.91
CA ILE A 66 -3.34 -0.87 2.06
C ILE A 66 -1.82 -0.71 2.09
N LEU A 67 -1.27 -0.33 3.24
CA LEU A 67 0.18 -0.31 3.44
C LEU A 67 0.65 -1.67 3.95
N HIS A 68 1.68 -2.22 3.31
CA HIS A 68 2.26 -3.50 3.65
C HIS A 68 3.72 -3.32 4.12
N PRO A 69 4.04 -3.68 5.37
CA PRO A 69 5.33 -3.36 5.98
C PRO A 69 6.50 -4.20 5.45
N LYS A 70 6.23 -5.28 4.71
CA LYS A 70 7.26 -6.22 4.25
C LYS A 70 7.54 -6.07 2.75
N PRO A 71 8.79 -5.84 2.34
CA PRO A 71 9.16 -5.84 0.94
C PRO A 71 8.85 -7.14 0.19
N PHE A 72 8.54 -7.00 -1.10
CA PHE A 72 8.49 -8.14 -2.00
C PHE A 72 9.91 -8.65 -2.25
N SER A 73 10.09 -9.97 -2.24
CA SER A 73 11.40 -10.58 -2.43
C SER A 73 11.31 -11.81 -3.32
N VAL A 74 12.45 -12.28 -3.82
CA VAL A 74 12.52 -13.57 -4.51
C VAL A 74 12.30 -14.70 -3.50
N GLY A 75 12.83 -14.55 -2.27
CA GLY A 75 12.72 -15.55 -1.20
C GLY A 75 11.30 -15.80 -0.68
N ASN A 76 10.39 -14.82 -0.80
CA ASN A 76 8.97 -15.01 -0.48
C ASN A 76 8.10 -15.37 -1.70
N GLY A 77 8.72 -15.64 -2.87
CA GLY A 77 8.04 -16.08 -4.08
C GLY A 77 7.18 -15.01 -4.77
N LEU A 78 7.20 -13.76 -4.28
CA LEU A 78 6.41 -12.65 -4.82
C LEU A 78 7.09 -11.98 -6.02
N LEU A 79 8.42 -12.10 -6.11
CA LEU A 79 9.21 -11.63 -7.25
C LEU A 79 9.82 -12.80 -8.03
N THR A 80 9.91 -12.62 -9.34
CA THR A 80 10.80 -13.42 -10.20
C THR A 80 12.25 -13.07 -9.91
N PRO A 81 13.23 -13.94 -10.24
CA PRO A 81 14.66 -13.62 -10.14
C PRO A 81 15.07 -12.34 -10.89
N LYS A 82 14.26 -11.89 -11.86
CA LYS A 82 14.42 -10.62 -12.58
C LYS A 82 13.67 -9.44 -11.93
N PHE A 83 13.32 -9.53 -10.65
CA PHE A 83 12.60 -8.49 -9.88
C PHE A 83 11.25 -8.05 -10.47
N LYS A 84 10.63 -8.87 -11.32
CA LYS A 84 9.24 -8.66 -11.76
C LYS A 84 8.26 -9.35 -10.83
N LEU A 85 7.14 -8.70 -10.53
CA LEU A 85 6.04 -9.28 -9.74
C LEU A 85 5.51 -10.57 -10.37
N LYS A 86 5.37 -11.62 -9.56
CA LYS A 86 4.78 -12.90 -9.96
C LYS A 86 3.25 -12.81 -9.83
N ARG A 87 2.62 -12.21 -10.84
CA ARG A 87 1.20 -11.80 -10.83
C ARG A 87 0.20 -12.94 -10.54
N GLN A 88 0.36 -14.11 -11.14
CA GLN A 88 -0.70 -15.12 -11.23
C GLN A 88 -1.00 -15.87 -9.91
N GLU A 89 0.01 -16.37 -9.20
CA GLU A 89 -0.22 -17.17 -7.98
C GLU A 89 0.30 -16.53 -6.69
N GLY A 90 1.46 -15.86 -6.72
CA GLY A 90 2.12 -15.37 -5.50
C GLY A 90 1.51 -14.09 -4.96
N VAL A 91 1.51 -13.04 -5.79
CA VAL A 91 1.09 -11.68 -5.40
C VAL A 91 -0.40 -11.63 -5.13
N LEU A 92 -1.23 -12.18 -6.02
CA LEU A 92 -2.70 -12.22 -5.84
C LEU A 92 -3.12 -12.98 -4.58
N ALA A 93 -2.62 -14.20 -4.34
CA ALA A 93 -3.03 -14.98 -3.17
C ALA A 93 -2.56 -14.39 -1.83
N HIS A 94 -1.32 -13.86 -1.79
CA HIS A 94 -0.79 -13.19 -0.59
C HIS A 94 -1.62 -11.96 -0.23
N HIS A 95 -2.00 -11.19 -1.24
CA HIS A 95 -2.71 -9.93 -1.06
C HIS A 95 -4.22 -10.06 -0.91
N GLN A 96 -4.84 -11.08 -1.50
CA GLN A 96 -6.26 -11.36 -1.29
C GLN A 96 -6.55 -11.60 0.20
N ARG A 97 -5.63 -12.26 0.93
CA ARG A 97 -5.73 -12.39 2.39
C ARG A 97 -5.64 -11.06 3.13
N LEU A 98 -4.76 -10.15 2.69
CA LEU A 98 -4.62 -8.83 3.30
C LEU A 98 -5.87 -7.96 3.09
N VAL A 99 -6.41 -7.94 1.87
CA VAL A 99 -7.64 -7.21 1.55
C VAL A 99 -8.83 -7.76 2.33
N LEU A 100 -8.95 -9.09 2.47
CA LEU A 100 -10.01 -9.72 3.26
C LEU A 100 -9.84 -9.45 4.78
N ALA A 101 -8.62 -9.49 5.31
CA ALA A 101 -8.35 -9.22 6.72
C ALA A 101 -8.59 -7.76 7.11
N SER A 102 -8.39 -6.81 6.18
CA SER A 102 -8.72 -5.39 6.37
C SER A 102 -10.20 -5.07 6.15
N GLY A 103 -11.00 -6.02 5.66
CA GLY A 103 -12.42 -5.86 5.33
C GLY A 103 -13.39 -5.96 6.51
N GLY A 104 -12.89 -6.05 7.75
CA GLY A 104 -13.71 -5.98 8.95
C GLY A 104 -14.24 -4.57 9.17
N ARG A 105 -15.45 -4.32 8.69
CA ARG A 105 -16.36 -3.33 9.28
C ARG A 105 -17.23 -4.03 10.30
#